data_AF-A0A8C2DSL7-F1
#
_entry.id   AF-A0A8C2DSL7-F1
#
_cell.length_a   1.000
_cell.length_b   1.000
_cell.length_c   1.000
_cell.angle_alpha   90.00
_cell.angle_beta   90.00
_cell.angle_gamma   90.00
#
_symmetry.space_group_name_H-M   'P 1'
#
loop_
_entity.id
_entity.type
_entity.pdbx_description
1 polymer ?
#
loop_
_entity_poly.entity_id
_entity_poly.type
_entity_poly.pdbx_seq_one_letter_code
_entity_poly.pdbx_strand_id
1 'polypeptide(L)'
;MLCIWFLLRIMSCSKYMPAPVCLIENDENGKLRVRKEAKDILDGITEPVVVVSVVGLYRTGKSYLMNRLAGQQSGFALGSTIESKTKGIWMWCVPHPNKKGHTLVLLDTEGLGDVAKGDSKNDGWIFCLAVLLSSTLVYNSRGTIDNTAVEKLHYVVELTEQIKIRSTEAPDEEEGEDSEFVRFFPSFIWVVRDFTLELEIEGKKVTDNDYLEFALNLRKGVSKKTRDYNLPRECIRRYFPSRKCFVFPFPVTSQEDMTRLEILQDQDLAQQFLEVTGHFCDHMFVNSDVKRLKGGHIVTGQLLGHLVEIYVETISSGEVPCLENAVVVLANLENQTAVQEALKVYQTGMEELKKTLPVSIENVTCEHQKFSSLAIAKFTERSFKDEKMEYLKKLEEAVSMCYTDLLEENKMTSERKCRDLLKNLSSDMNKRMQDGEYSQSGGYELYKRDRDAIVEQYHREPNKGIRAEAVLEEFLKEREPEANSILCMDNKLTENEKQINSKFILGFLKYRM
;
A
#
# COMPACT_ATOMS: atom_id res chain seq x y z
N MET A 1 8.95 -20.24 -25.23
CA MET A 1 7.94 -19.22 -24.85
C MET A 1 6.85 -19.75 -23.93
N LEU A 2 6.28 -20.95 -24.13
CA LEU A 2 5.23 -21.48 -23.23
C LEU A 2 5.70 -21.85 -21.81
N CYS A 3 6.95 -22.28 -21.60
CA CYS A 3 7.45 -22.61 -20.25
C CYS A 3 7.65 -21.39 -19.32
N ILE A 4 7.92 -20.20 -19.88
CA ILE A 4 8.11 -18.97 -19.10
C ILE A 4 6.76 -18.49 -18.55
N TRP A 5 5.70 -18.62 -19.35
CA TRP A 5 4.33 -18.31 -18.93
C TRP A 5 3.80 -19.28 -17.87
N PHE A 6 4.19 -20.55 -17.90
CA PHE A 6 3.79 -21.53 -16.90
C PHE A 6 4.51 -21.32 -15.55
N LEU A 7 5.77 -20.89 -15.58
CA LEU A 7 6.50 -20.44 -14.38
C LEU A 7 5.88 -19.17 -13.79
N LEU A 8 5.56 -18.16 -14.61
CA LEU A 8 4.93 -16.91 -14.15
C LEU A 8 3.56 -17.13 -13.47
N ARG A 9 2.80 -18.16 -13.88
CA ARG A 9 1.50 -18.48 -13.26
C ARG A 9 1.62 -19.26 -11.96
N ILE A 10 2.74 -19.97 -11.73
CA ILE A 10 3.08 -20.61 -10.46
C ILE A 10 3.79 -19.61 -9.51
N MET A 11 4.45 -18.59 -10.06
CA MET A 11 5.07 -17.48 -9.32
C MET A 11 4.06 -16.58 -8.60
N SER A 12 2.76 -16.66 -8.90
CA SER A 12 1.73 -15.93 -8.14
C SER A 12 1.45 -16.53 -6.75
N CYS A 13 2.16 -17.59 -6.34
CA CYS A 13 1.96 -18.27 -5.05
C CYS A 13 3.23 -18.34 -4.18
N SER A 14 4.40 -17.93 -4.68
CA SER A 14 5.61 -17.77 -3.89
C SER A 14 5.86 -16.28 -3.67
N LYS A 15 5.71 -15.80 -2.42
CA LYS A 15 6.07 -14.42 -2.02
C LYS A 15 7.54 -14.07 -2.30
N TYR A 16 8.39 -15.07 -2.56
CA TYR A 16 9.84 -14.93 -2.66
C TYR A 16 10.33 -15.23 -4.08
N MET A 17 11.31 -14.44 -4.49
CA MET A 17 11.85 -14.48 -5.84
C MET A 17 12.91 -15.59 -5.98
N PRO A 18 12.84 -16.44 -7.02
CA PRO A 18 13.84 -17.48 -7.25
C PRO A 18 15.17 -16.92 -7.78
N ALA A 19 15.15 -15.70 -8.35
CA ALA A 19 16.31 -15.03 -8.93
C ALA A 19 16.09 -13.50 -8.88
N PRO A 20 17.15 -12.68 -8.89
CA PRO A 20 17.04 -11.24 -8.95
C PRO A 20 16.46 -10.74 -10.27
N VAL A 21 15.80 -9.58 -10.24
CA VAL A 21 15.25 -8.90 -11.42
C VAL A 21 15.71 -7.45 -11.46
N CYS A 22 15.78 -6.86 -12.66
CA CYS A 22 16.08 -5.44 -12.81
C CYS A 22 14.89 -4.61 -12.28
N LEU A 23 15.14 -3.76 -11.28
CA LEU A 23 14.15 -2.86 -10.69
C LEU A 23 14.15 -1.50 -11.41
N ILE A 24 15.34 -0.91 -11.56
CA ILE A 24 15.55 0.34 -12.28
C ILE A 24 16.52 0.06 -13.42
N GLU A 25 16.05 0.19 -14.64
CA GLU A 25 16.87 0.09 -15.84
C GLU A 25 17.55 1.42 -16.12
N ASN A 26 18.83 1.37 -16.50
CA ASN A 26 19.58 2.51 -17.02
C ASN A 26 19.79 2.27 -18.51
N ASP A 27 18.95 2.90 -19.34
CA ASP A 27 18.91 2.65 -20.79
C ASP A 27 20.14 3.22 -21.52
N GLU A 28 20.29 2.88 -22.80
CA GLU A 28 21.44 3.33 -23.62
C GLU A 28 21.55 4.86 -23.76
N ASN A 29 20.45 5.58 -23.52
CA ASN A 29 20.42 7.04 -23.53
C ASN A 29 20.64 7.65 -22.14
N GLY A 30 20.97 6.82 -21.14
CA GLY A 30 21.17 7.25 -19.76
C GLY A 30 19.88 7.58 -19.01
N LYS A 31 18.70 7.13 -19.49
CA LYS A 31 17.44 7.36 -18.78
C LYS A 31 17.16 6.23 -17.81
N LEU A 32 16.81 6.60 -16.57
CA LEU A 32 16.38 5.68 -15.54
C LEU A 32 14.89 5.33 -15.71
N ARG A 33 14.54 4.05 -15.65
CA ARG A 33 13.16 3.59 -15.81
C ARG A 33 12.84 2.46 -14.84
N VAL A 34 11.69 2.55 -14.17
CA VAL A 34 11.20 1.46 -13.33
C VAL A 34 10.68 0.32 -14.22
N ARG A 35 11.10 -0.91 -13.93
CA ARG A 35 10.61 -2.10 -14.63
C ARG A 35 9.28 -2.53 -14.01
N LYS A 36 8.22 -2.55 -14.82
CA LYS A 36 6.88 -2.95 -14.38
C LYS A 36 6.84 -4.32 -13.69
N GLU A 37 7.55 -5.31 -14.24
CA GLU A 37 7.62 -6.66 -13.64
C GLU A 37 8.18 -6.64 -12.22
N ALA A 38 9.19 -5.80 -11.94
CA ALA A 38 9.76 -5.67 -10.61
C ALA A 38 8.81 -4.94 -9.66
N LYS A 39 8.11 -3.91 -10.16
CA LYS A 39 7.08 -3.23 -9.39
C LYS A 39 5.92 -4.16 -9.01
N ASP A 40 5.42 -4.96 -9.96
CA ASP A 40 4.31 -5.89 -9.70
C ASP A 40 4.68 -6.90 -8.58
N ILE A 41 5.96 -7.28 -8.48
CA ILE A 41 6.47 -8.11 -7.38
C ILE A 41 6.42 -7.35 -6.05
N LEU A 42 6.89 -6.10 -6.03
CA LEU A 42 6.86 -5.25 -4.83
C LEU A 42 5.42 -4.99 -4.35
N ASP A 43 4.50 -4.72 -5.26
CA ASP A 43 3.08 -4.49 -4.96
C ASP A 43 2.41 -5.73 -4.31
N GLY A 44 2.93 -6.94 -4.58
CA GLY A 44 2.49 -8.18 -3.95
C GLY A 44 3.04 -8.43 -2.53
N ILE A 45 4.03 -7.65 -2.08
CA ILE A 45 4.68 -7.80 -0.78
C ILE A 45 4.06 -6.80 0.22
N THR A 46 3.17 -7.31 1.06
CA THR A 46 2.51 -6.53 2.14
C THR A 46 3.30 -6.51 3.45
N GLU A 47 4.37 -7.30 3.54
CA GLU A 47 5.23 -7.39 4.71
C GLU A 47 6.15 -6.16 4.82
N PRO A 48 6.52 -5.73 6.05
CA PRO A 48 7.57 -4.74 6.25
C PRO A 48 8.89 -5.17 5.61
N VAL A 49 9.59 -4.21 5.01
CA VAL A 49 10.85 -4.48 4.30
C VAL A 49 12.08 -3.99 5.07
N VAL A 50 13.15 -4.79 5.04
CA VAL A 50 14.52 -4.38 5.37
C VAL A 50 15.25 -4.25 4.03
N VAL A 51 15.70 -3.04 3.68
CA VAL A 51 16.31 -2.79 2.37
C VAL A 51 17.82 -2.64 2.53
N VAL A 52 18.59 -3.47 1.85
CA VAL A 52 20.05 -3.41 1.82
C VAL A 52 20.50 -3.08 0.41
N SER A 53 21.19 -1.95 0.23
CA SER A 53 21.79 -1.58 -1.06
C SER A 53 23.29 -1.76 -1.01
N VAL A 54 23.90 -2.27 -2.08
CA VAL A 54 25.35 -2.27 -2.26
C VAL A 54 25.76 -1.36 -3.41
N VAL A 55 26.70 -0.47 -3.14
CA VAL A 55 27.25 0.50 -4.10
C VAL A 55 28.77 0.46 -4.09
N GLY A 56 29.40 0.94 -5.15
CA GLY A 56 30.85 0.97 -5.26
C GLY A 56 31.33 0.74 -6.69
N LEU A 57 32.64 0.88 -6.88
CA LEU A 57 33.27 0.78 -8.19
C LEU A 57 32.90 -0.52 -8.91
N TYR A 58 32.89 -0.49 -10.24
CA TYR A 58 32.74 -1.69 -11.05
C TYR A 58 33.80 -2.74 -10.68
N ARG A 59 33.42 -4.03 -10.73
CA ARG A 59 34.27 -5.21 -10.45
C ARG A 59 34.77 -5.39 -9.02
N THR A 60 34.18 -4.76 -8.02
CA THR A 60 34.65 -4.92 -6.63
C THR A 60 34.03 -6.13 -5.90
N GLY A 61 33.22 -6.95 -6.57
CA GLY A 61 32.58 -8.12 -5.97
C GLY A 61 31.32 -7.81 -5.15
N LYS A 62 30.56 -6.77 -5.54
CA LYS A 62 29.29 -6.36 -4.91
C LYS A 62 28.23 -7.47 -4.93
N SER A 63 27.95 -7.97 -6.12
CA SER A 63 26.97 -9.03 -6.38
C SER A 63 27.25 -10.31 -5.59
N TYR A 64 28.52 -10.64 -5.32
CA TYR A 64 28.89 -11.75 -4.45
C TYR A 64 28.36 -11.55 -3.02
N LEU A 65 28.58 -10.37 -2.42
CA LEU A 65 28.08 -10.07 -1.08
C LEU A 65 26.55 -10.16 -1.01
N MET A 66 25.86 -9.70 -2.06
CA MET A 66 24.41 -9.78 -2.13
C MET A 66 23.90 -11.21 -2.27
N ASN A 67 24.58 -12.06 -3.03
CA ASN A 67 24.24 -13.48 -3.09
C ASN A 67 24.40 -14.14 -1.70
N ARG A 68 25.49 -13.84 -0.97
CA ARG A 68 25.69 -14.35 0.40
C ARG A 68 24.61 -13.88 1.36
N LEU A 69 24.16 -12.62 1.27
CA LEU A 69 23.03 -12.12 2.06
C LEU A 69 21.69 -12.78 1.68
N ALA A 70 21.51 -13.19 0.43
CA ALA A 70 20.36 -13.98 0.00
C ALA A 70 20.40 -15.43 0.52
N GLY A 71 21.51 -15.85 1.15
CA GLY A 71 21.75 -17.24 1.55
C GLY A 71 22.00 -18.17 0.37
N GLN A 72 22.41 -17.64 -0.78
CA GLN A 72 22.64 -18.39 -2.03
C GLN A 72 24.07 -18.20 -2.53
N GLN A 73 24.62 -19.19 -3.23
CA GLN A 73 25.91 -19.04 -3.92
C GLN A 73 25.79 -18.22 -5.21
N SER A 74 24.66 -18.34 -5.90
CA SER A 74 24.37 -17.70 -7.18
C SER A 74 23.05 -16.95 -7.15
N GLY A 75 22.94 -15.92 -7.98
CA GLY A 75 21.71 -15.14 -8.17
C GLY A 75 22.00 -13.91 -9.00
N PHE A 76 22.53 -12.86 -8.36
CA PHE A 76 23.09 -11.71 -9.07
C PHE A 76 24.31 -12.18 -9.88
N ALA A 77 24.32 -11.83 -11.17
CA ALA A 77 25.35 -12.28 -12.09
C ALA A 77 26.73 -11.72 -11.71
N LEU A 78 27.74 -12.58 -11.61
CA LEU A 78 29.10 -12.14 -11.32
C LEU A 78 29.81 -11.77 -12.64
N GLY A 79 30.36 -10.56 -12.73
CA GLY A 79 31.08 -10.08 -13.91
C GLY A 79 32.53 -10.56 -13.94
N SER A 80 32.93 -11.31 -14.98
CA SER A 80 34.32 -11.75 -15.22
C SER A 80 35.05 -11.00 -16.34
N THR A 81 34.32 -10.34 -17.26
CA THR A 81 34.85 -9.61 -18.43
C THR A 81 35.01 -8.12 -18.15
N ILE A 82 35.57 -7.31 -19.07
CA ILE A 82 35.87 -5.85 -18.95
C ILE A 82 34.63 -4.94 -18.95
N GLU A 83 33.48 -5.44 -19.39
CA GLU A 83 32.22 -4.70 -19.40
C GLU A 83 31.45 -4.86 -18.07
N SER A 84 30.73 -3.82 -17.63
CA SER A 84 29.82 -3.95 -16.50
C SER A 84 28.57 -4.75 -16.91
N LYS A 85 28.30 -5.84 -16.18
CA LYS A 85 27.12 -6.69 -16.41
C LYS A 85 25.84 -6.10 -15.79
N THR A 86 25.95 -5.55 -14.57
CA THR A 86 24.81 -4.94 -13.88
C THR A 86 24.60 -3.53 -14.42
N LYS A 87 23.49 -3.31 -15.12
CA LYS A 87 23.04 -1.98 -15.58
C LYS A 87 21.85 -1.55 -14.73
N GLY A 88 21.89 -0.33 -14.21
CA GLY A 88 20.87 0.21 -13.30
C GLY A 88 20.90 -0.40 -11.90
N ILE A 89 19.74 -0.67 -11.31
CA ILE A 89 19.57 -1.25 -9.96
C ILE A 89 18.75 -2.53 -10.06
N TRP A 90 19.31 -3.64 -9.56
CA TRP A 90 18.68 -4.94 -9.54
C TRP A 90 18.21 -5.26 -8.13
N MET A 91 17.06 -5.93 -8.00
CA MET A 91 16.50 -6.31 -6.73
C MET A 91 16.37 -7.82 -6.56
N TRP A 92 16.48 -8.29 -5.32
CA TRP A 92 16.13 -9.65 -4.93
C TRP A 92 15.38 -9.62 -3.60
N CYS A 93 14.11 -10.05 -3.61
CA CYS A 93 13.27 -10.13 -2.41
C CYS A 93 13.27 -11.56 -1.87
N VAL A 94 13.77 -11.72 -0.64
CA VAL A 94 13.91 -13.00 0.06
C VAL A 94 13.33 -12.90 1.48
N PRO A 95 12.92 -14.00 2.13
CA PRO A 95 12.48 -13.94 3.52
C PRO A 95 13.62 -13.46 4.41
N HIS A 96 13.33 -12.57 5.36
CA HIS A 96 14.35 -12.15 6.29
C HIS A 96 14.73 -13.31 7.24
N PRO A 97 16.01 -13.72 7.35
CA PRO A 97 16.39 -14.92 8.08
C PRO A 97 16.11 -14.84 9.58
N ASN A 98 16.29 -13.65 10.19
CA ASN A 98 16.10 -13.45 11.63
C ASN A 98 14.77 -12.79 12.03
N LYS A 99 13.96 -12.28 11.09
CA LYS A 99 12.75 -11.46 11.38
C LYS A 99 11.55 -12.09 10.66
N LYS A 100 10.77 -12.89 11.39
CA LYS A 100 9.55 -13.52 10.83
C LYS A 100 8.57 -12.46 10.34
N GLY A 101 7.92 -12.72 9.21
CA GLY A 101 6.95 -11.81 8.59
C GLY A 101 7.57 -10.51 8.04
N HIS A 102 8.88 -10.50 7.80
CA HIS A 102 9.59 -9.40 7.14
C HIS A 102 10.27 -9.91 5.87
N THR A 103 10.37 -9.04 4.88
CA THR A 103 11.08 -9.31 3.63
C THR A 103 12.41 -8.57 3.62
N LEU A 104 13.49 -9.26 3.28
CA LEU A 104 14.80 -8.67 3.00
C LEU A 104 14.87 -8.35 1.51
N VAL A 105 15.01 -7.06 1.18
CA VAL A 105 15.14 -6.56 -0.18
C VAL A 105 16.60 -6.20 -0.43
N LEU A 106 17.23 -6.95 -1.31
CA LEU A 106 18.63 -6.78 -1.68
C LEU A 106 18.72 -5.98 -2.97
N LEU A 107 19.36 -4.82 -2.96
CA LEU A 107 19.56 -3.95 -4.11
C LEU A 107 21.03 -3.95 -4.54
N ASP A 108 21.34 -4.58 -5.68
CA ASP A 108 22.66 -4.57 -6.30
C ASP A 108 22.70 -3.51 -7.39
N THR A 109 23.64 -2.56 -7.29
CA THR A 109 23.73 -1.46 -8.24
C THR A 109 24.77 -1.69 -9.31
N GLU A 110 24.59 -1.00 -10.43
CA GLU A 110 25.62 -0.75 -11.41
C GLU A 110 26.91 -0.24 -10.75
N GLY A 111 28.04 -0.63 -11.33
CA GLY A 111 29.35 -0.21 -10.85
C GLY A 111 29.68 1.21 -11.25
N LEU A 112 30.00 2.04 -10.25
CA LEU A 112 30.37 3.43 -10.44
C LEU A 112 31.68 3.54 -11.24
N GLY A 113 31.77 4.52 -12.13
CA GLY A 113 32.98 4.84 -12.91
C GLY A 113 33.27 3.88 -14.06
N ASP A 114 32.25 3.28 -14.68
CA ASP A 114 32.42 2.44 -15.86
C ASP A 114 32.90 3.27 -17.08
N VAL A 115 34.12 2.99 -17.51
CA VAL A 115 34.84 3.71 -18.58
C VAL A 115 34.08 3.66 -19.92
N ALA A 116 33.29 2.61 -20.15
CA ALA A 116 32.55 2.44 -21.40
C ALA A 116 31.37 3.41 -21.57
N LYS A 117 30.88 4.03 -20.47
CA LYS A 117 29.65 4.84 -20.49
C LYS A 117 29.88 6.34 -20.58
N GLY A 118 30.95 6.88 -20.00
CA GLY A 118 31.27 8.31 -20.06
C GLY A 118 30.26 9.28 -19.40
N ASP A 119 29.17 8.79 -18.80
CA ASP A 119 28.12 9.60 -18.17
C ASP A 119 28.16 9.52 -16.64
N SER A 120 28.93 10.42 -16.02
CA SER A 120 29.07 10.51 -14.56
C SER A 120 27.78 10.93 -13.85
N LYS A 121 26.79 11.49 -14.56
CA LYS A 121 25.54 11.98 -13.95
C LYS A 121 24.65 10.83 -13.49
N ASN A 122 24.60 9.75 -14.26
CA ASN A 122 23.79 8.58 -13.90
C ASN A 122 24.38 7.82 -12.71
N ASP A 123 25.70 7.80 -12.57
CA ASP A 123 26.35 7.20 -11.40
C ASP A 123 25.93 7.92 -10.11
N GLY A 124 25.85 9.26 -10.14
CA GLY A 124 25.31 10.07 -9.04
C GLY A 124 23.88 9.70 -8.71
N TRP A 125 22.99 9.60 -9.71
CA TRP A 125 21.60 9.20 -9.48
C TRP A 125 21.44 7.77 -8.96
N ILE A 126 22.22 6.81 -9.45
CA ILE A 126 22.20 5.43 -8.96
C ILE A 126 22.64 5.39 -7.48
N PHE A 127 23.67 6.16 -7.13
CA PHE A 127 24.11 6.29 -5.75
C PHE A 127 23.03 6.95 -4.87
N CYS A 128 22.43 8.05 -5.33
CA CYS A 128 21.34 8.74 -4.65
C CYS A 128 20.14 7.83 -4.40
N LEU A 129 19.68 7.09 -5.41
CA LEU A 129 18.58 6.13 -5.29
C LEU A 129 18.92 5.00 -4.30
N ALA A 130 20.16 4.48 -4.33
CA ALA A 130 20.60 3.46 -3.39
C ALA A 130 20.54 3.96 -1.93
N VAL A 131 20.89 5.22 -1.67
CA VAL A 131 20.78 5.87 -0.36
C VAL A 131 19.31 6.02 0.03
N LEU A 132 18.48 6.62 -0.83
CA LEU A 132 17.08 6.93 -0.55
C LEU A 132 16.25 5.68 -0.26
N LEU A 133 16.49 4.59 -1.00
CA LEU A 133 15.71 3.36 -0.90
C LEU A 133 16.16 2.45 0.25
N SER A 134 17.42 2.52 0.68
CA SER A 134 17.96 1.56 1.66
C SER A 134 17.67 1.89 3.12
N SER A 135 17.63 0.84 3.94
CA SER A 135 17.83 0.92 5.40
C SER A 135 19.32 0.84 5.76
N THR A 136 20.08 0.05 5.00
CA THR A 136 21.53 -0.10 5.15
C THR A 136 22.21 0.03 3.79
N LEU A 137 23.19 0.93 3.71
CA LEU A 137 24.01 1.13 2.53
C LEU A 137 25.39 0.50 2.74
N VAL A 138 25.73 -0.44 1.87
CA VAL A 138 27.04 -1.08 1.81
C VAL A 138 27.87 -0.41 0.73
N TYR A 139 28.91 0.33 1.12
CA TYR A 139 29.90 0.83 0.18
C TYR A 139 31.06 -0.16 0.07
N ASN A 140 31.24 -0.72 -1.12
CA ASN A 140 32.21 -1.76 -1.40
C ASN A 140 33.38 -1.23 -2.23
N SER A 141 34.58 -1.23 -1.64
CA SER A 141 35.84 -0.81 -2.28
C SER A 141 36.89 -1.92 -2.24
N ARG A 142 38.00 -1.75 -2.95
CA ARG A 142 39.16 -2.65 -2.93
C ARG A 142 40.39 -1.97 -2.34
N GLY A 143 41.25 -2.75 -1.71
CA GLY A 143 42.53 -2.29 -1.18
C GLY A 143 42.39 -1.65 0.20
N THR A 144 42.58 -0.34 0.28
CA THR A 144 42.64 0.42 1.54
C THR A 144 41.75 1.66 1.49
N ILE A 145 41.35 2.17 2.64
CA ILE A 145 40.70 3.47 2.80
C ILE A 145 41.78 4.57 2.80
N ASP A 146 42.35 4.82 1.63
CA ASP A 146 43.27 5.95 1.42
C ASP A 146 42.48 7.23 1.07
N ASN A 147 43.21 8.34 0.86
CA ASN A 147 42.53 9.60 0.51
C ASN A 147 41.77 9.50 -0.81
N THR A 148 42.29 8.76 -1.78
CA THR A 148 41.66 8.56 -3.08
C THR A 148 40.38 7.72 -2.97
N ALA A 149 40.31 6.76 -2.05
CA ALA A 149 39.10 5.98 -1.78
C ALA A 149 37.99 6.86 -1.19
N VAL A 150 38.34 7.77 -0.28
CA VAL A 150 37.38 8.75 0.27
C VAL A 150 36.96 9.76 -0.80
N GLU A 151 37.88 10.26 -1.63
CA GLU A 151 37.56 11.16 -2.74
C GLU A 151 36.71 10.48 -3.82
N LYS A 152 36.90 9.18 -4.08
CA LYS A 152 36.03 8.40 -4.97
C LYS A 152 34.61 8.31 -4.47
N LEU A 153 34.39 8.48 -3.16
CA LEU A 153 33.08 8.61 -2.55
C LEU A 153 32.53 10.05 -2.66
N HIS A 154 33.04 10.89 -3.57
CA HIS A 154 32.52 12.24 -3.84
C HIS A 154 31.02 12.31 -4.10
N TYR A 155 30.37 11.23 -4.57
CA TYR A 155 28.92 11.16 -4.69
C TYR A 155 28.19 11.47 -3.38
N VAL A 156 28.82 11.23 -2.22
CA VAL A 156 28.30 11.62 -0.91
C VAL A 156 28.26 13.14 -0.73
N VAL A 157 29.20 13.86 -1.35
CA VAL A 157 29.18 15.33 -1.39
C VAL A 157 28.07 15.83 -2.30
N GLU A 158 27.84 15.17 -3.43
CA GLU A 158 26.77 15.52 -4.38
C GLU A 158 25.36 15.28 -3.83
N LEU A 159 25.20 14.48 -2.77
CA LEU A 159 23.89 14.23 -2.17
C LEU A 159 23.19 15.51 -1.69
N THR A 160 23.92 16.57 -1.33
CA THR A 160 23.32 17.87 -0.98
C THR A 160 22.64 18.53 -2.18
N GLU A 161 23.20 18.33 -3.37
CA GLU A 161 22.67 18.87 -4.62
C GLU A 161 21.59 17.96 -5.20
N GLN A 162 21.64 16.66 -4.87
CA GLN A 162 20.78 15.61 -5.41
C GLN A 162 19.62 15.19 -4.49
N ILE A 163 19.54 15.68 -3.25
CA ILE A 163 18.44 15.38 -2.32
C ILE A 163 17.97 16.64 -1.61
N LYS A 164 16.67 16.90 -1.65
CA LYS A 164 16.01 17.89 -0.79
C LYS A 164 15.33 17.20 0.38
N ILE A 165 15.46 17.75 1.59
CA ILE A 165 14.70 17.24 2.75
C ILE A 165 13.33 17.89 2.83
N ARG A 166 13.30 19.22 2.76
CA ARG A 166 12.09 20.02 2.89
C ARG A 166 11.62 20.56 1.54
N SER A 167 10.31 20.75 1.40
CA SER A 167 9.76 21.54 0.30
C SER A 167 9.97 23.03 0.58
N THR A 168 10.19 23.84 -0.46
CA THR A 168 10.38 25.30 -0.36
C THR A 168 9.13 26.07 0.10
N GLU A 169 8.04 25.37 0.44
CA GLU A 169 6.74 25.95 0.81
C GLU A 169 6.47 25.90 2.32
N ALA A 170 7.34 25.27 3.12
CA ALA A 170 7.20 25.23 4.58
C ALA A 170 7.77 26.51 5.21
N PRO A 171 7.07 27.16 6.16
CA PRO A 171 7.61 28.33 6.85
C PRO A 171 8.87 27.96 7.64
N ASP A 172 9.86 28.85 7.60
CA ASP A 172 11.14 28.75 8.29
C ASP A 172 10.95 28.56 9.82
N GLU A 173 10.85 27.32 10.27
CA GLU A 173 11.16 26.97 11.65
C GLU A 173 12.67 26.73 11.77
N GLU A 174 13.31 27.52 12.62
CA GLU A 174 14.76 27.72 12.87
C GLU A 174 15.54 26.46 13.35
N GLU A 175 15.18 25.26 12.91
CA GLU A 175 16.03 24.08 13.07
C GLU A 175 16.80 23.86 11.77
N GLY A 176 18.10 24.14 11.80
CA GLY A 176 18.98 24.06 10.63
C GLY A 176 18.82 22.73 9.88
N GLU A 177 18.73 22.82 8.54
CA GLU A 177 18.54 21.70 7.60
C GLU A 177 19.43 20.48 7.94
N ASP A 178 20.59 20.75 8.53
CA ASP A 178 21.65 19.82 8.91
C ASP A 178 21.29 18.71 9.90
N SER A 179 20.39 18.95 10.86
CA SER A 179 20.04 17.96 11.90
C SER A 179 19.01 16.92 11.43
N GLU A 180 18.19 17.26 10.42
CA GLU A 180 17.17 16.35 9.89
C GLU A 180 17.74 15.29 8.94
N PHE A 181 18.87 15.55 8.24
CA PHE A 181 19.55 14.57 7.36
C PHE A 181 19.83 13.24 8.09
N VAL A 182 20.23 13.34 9.36
CA VAL A 182 20.71 12.24 10.19
C VAL A 182 19.64 11.15 10.43
N ARG A 183 18.34 11.49 10.37
CA ARG A 183 17.25 10.58 10.75
C ARG A 183 16.77 9.67 9.62
N PHE A 184 17.09 9.97 8.36
CA PHE A 184 16.52 9.27 7.20
C PHE A 184 17.54 8.53 6.35
N PHE A 185 18.82 8.85 6.54
CA PHE A 185 19.89 8.17 5.86
C PHE A 185 20.09 6.77 6.43
N PRO A 186 20.45 5.79 5.57
CA PRO A 186 20.66 4.42 5.99
C PRO A 186 21.86 4.30 6.93
N SER A 187 21.95 3.20 7.68
CA SER A 187 23.20 2.83 8.33
C SER A 187 24.27 2.58 7.27
N PHE A 188 25.51 3.04 7.48
CA PHE A 188 26.57 2.91 6.49
C PHE A 188 27.55 1.79 6.83
N ILE A 189 27.88 0.95 5.87
CA ILE A 189 28.88 -0.10 6.05
C ILE A 189 29.93 0.01 4.95
N TRP A 190 31.18 0.28 5.35
CA TRP A 190 32.31 0.25 4.43
C TRP A 190 32.91 -1.15 4.39
N VAL A 191 32.72 -1.85 3.28
CA VAL A 191 33.38 -3.13 3.00
C VAL A 191 34.64 -2.88 2.18
N VAL A 192 35.78 -3.24 2.75
CA VAL A 192 37.10 -3.10 2.12
C VAL A 192 37.57 -4.49 1.70
N ARG A 193 37.50 -4.77 0.40
CA ARG A 193 37.90 -6.05 -0.20
C ARG A 193 39.41 -6.08 -0.44
N ASP A 194 39.96 -7.29 -0.49
CA ASP A 194 41.37 -7.53 -0.85
C ASP A 194 42.33 -6.79 0.10
N PHE A 195 41.98 -6.74 1.40
CA PHE A 195 42.75 -6.04 2.42
C PHE A 195 44.02 -6.82 2.79
N THR A 196 45.16 -6.12 2.82
CA THR A 196 46.49 -6.72 2.97
C THR A 196 47.32 -6.13 4.12
N LEU A 197 46.81 -5.10 4.80
CA LEU A 197 47.54 -4.43 5.86
C LEU A 197 47.23 -5.05 7.23
N GLU A 198 48.15 -4.86 8.17
CA GLU A 198 47.87 -5.10 9.58
C GLU A 198 47.05 -3.92 10.13
N LEU A 199 45.98 -4.23 10.90
CA LEU A 199 45.15 -3.23 11.56
C LEU A 199 45.88 -2.66 12.77
N GLU A 200 46.88 -1.82 12.51
CA GLU A 200 47.65 -1.13 13.54
C GLU A 200 47.68 0.39 13.31
N ILE A 201 47.44 1.14 14.38
CA ILE A 201 47.55 2.59 14.41
C ILE A 201 48.50 2.94 15.55
N GLU A 202 49.58 3.66 15.23
CA GLU A 202 50.62 4.06 16.20
C GLU A 202 51.20 2.86 16.99
N GLY A 203 51.37 1.71 16.32
CA GLY A 203 51.89 0.47 16.90
C GLY A 203 50.93 -0.25 17.86
N LYS A 204 49.65 0.13 17.87
CA LYS A 204 48.60 -0.55 18.63
C LYS A 204 47.66 -1.26 17.68
N LYS A 205 47.34 -2.52 17.97
CA LYS A 205 46.30 -3.26 17.26
C LYS A 205 44.94 -2.59 17.45
N VAL A 206 44.23 -2.35 16.37
CA VAL A 206 42.93 -1.70 16.35
C VAL A 206 41.87 -2.57 15.65
N THR A 207 40.61 -2.20 15.79
CA THR A 207 39.50 -2.84 15.05
C THR A 207 39.36 -2.27 13.63
N ASP A 208 38.60 -2.95 12.79
CA ASP A 208 38.17 -2.42 11.49
C ASP A 208 37.40 -1.10 11.61
N ASN A 209 36.57 -0.95 12.66
CA ASN A 209 35.84 0.28 12.92
C ASN A 209 36.79 1.42 13.32
N ASP A 210 37.78 1.16 14.17
CA ASP A 210 38.80 2.15 14.53
C ASP A 210 39.59 2.61 13.29
N TYR A 211 39.86 1.69 12.36
CA TYR A 211 40.50 2.02 11.08
C TYR A 211 39.65 2.97 10.22
N LEU A 212 38.34 2.72 10.13
CA LEU A 212 37.40 3.62 9.44
C LEU A 212 37.34 4.99 10.10
N GLU A 213 37.22 5.05 11.44
CA GLU A 213 37.21 6.30 12.18
C GLU A 213 38.50 7.09 11.98
N PHE A 214 39.64 6.40 11.97
CA PHE A 214 40.94 7.00 11.67
C PHE A 214 41.00 7.60 10.26
N ALA A 215 40.52 6.87 9.25
CA ALA A 215 40.51 7.35 7.86
C ALA A 215 39.60 8.57 7.65
N LEU A 216 38.60 8.75 8.51
CA LEU A 216 37.62 9.84 8.49
C LEU A 216 37.95 10.99 9.46
N ASN A 217 39.15 10.97 10.07
CA ASN A 217 39.63 12.08 10.87
C ASN A 217 39.78 13.36 10.05
N LEU A 218 39.32 14.47 10.61
CA LEU A 218 39.42 15.78 10.00
C LEU A 218 40.78 16.41 10.30
N ARG A 219 41.32 17.14 9.32
CA ARG A 219 42.53 17.93 9.50
C ARG A 219 42.18 19.32 10.02
N LYS A 220 42.99 19.82 10.95
CA LYS A 220 42.90 21.20 11.43
C LYS A 220 43.44 22.17 10.38
N GLY A 221 42.85 23.36 10.31
CA GLY A 221 43.26 24.44 9.41
C GLY A 221 42.17 24.86 8.43
N VAL A 222 42.34 26.03 7.83
CA VAL A 222 41.33 26.65 6.94
C VAL A 222 41.77 26.72 5.47
N SER A 223 42.92 26.12 5.14
CA SER A 223 43.48 26.12 3.78
C SER A 223 42.56 25.40 2.79
N LYS A 224 42.61 25.75 1.49
CA LYS A 224 41.82 25.07 0.45
C LYS A 224 42.07 23.55 0.47
N LYS A 225 43.34 23.13 0.54
CA LYS A 225 43.73 21.71 0.63
C LYS A 225 43.14 21.01 1.86
N THR A 226 43.00 21.72 2.98
CA THR A 226 42.36 21.18 4.19
C THR A 226 40.86 21.03 3.99
N ARG A 227 40.20 22.01 3.37
CA ARG A 227 38.76 21.95 3.07
C ARG A 227 38.44 20.81 2.10
N ASP A 228 39.18 20.69 1.00
CA ASP A 228 38.99 19.64 -0.01
C ASP A 228 39.17 18.24 0.61
N TYR A 229 40.12 18.08 1.54
CA TYR A 229 40.31 16.85 2.29
C TYR A 229 39.18 16.57 3.29
N ASN A 230 38.72 17.59 4.00
CA ASN A 230 37.72 17.44 5.06
C ASN A 230 36.30 17.23 4.51
N LEU A 231 35.94 17.90 3.40
CA LEU A 231 34.58 17.93 2.87
C LEU A 231 33.93 16.53 2.72
N PRO A 232 34.51 15.55 1.99
CA PRO A 232 33.89 14.23 1.88
C PRO A 232 33.81 13.51 3.23
N ARG A 233 34.76 13.74 4.14
CA ARG A 233 34.78 13.13 5.48
C ARG A 233 33.70 13.72 6.38
N GLU A 234 33.50 15.03 6.32
CA GLU A 234 32.43 15.75 7.01
C GLU A 234 31.06 15.25 6.53
N CYS A 235 30.87 15.14 5.21
CA CYS A 235 29.64 14.60 4.63
C CYS A 235 29.36 13.16 5.09
N ILE A 236 30.35 12.25 5.03
CA ILE A 236 30.17 10.86 5.50
C ILE A 236 29.81 10.83 6.99
N ARG A 237 30.55 11.58 7.83
CA ARG A 237 30.30 11.65 9.29
C ARG A 237 28.91 12.18 9.62
N ARG A 238 28.43 13.13 8.83
CA ARG A 238 27.16 13.80 9.06
C ARG A 238 25.98 12.99 8.56
N TYR A 239 26.04 12.47 7.34
CA TYR A 239 24.96 11.70 6.74
C TYR A 239 24.84 10.30 7.32
N PHE A 240 25.96 9.73 7.76
CA PHE A 240 26.02 8.37 8.27
C PHE A 240 26.58 8.36 9.69
N PRO A 241 25.79 8.76 10.70
CA PRO A 241 26.23 8.78 12.10
C PRO A 241 26.54 7.36 12.62
N SER A 242 25.73 6.38 12.20
CA SER A 242 25.94 4.97 12.46
C SER A 242 26.68 4.37 11.29
N ARG A 243 27.90 3.92 11.55
CA ARG A 243 28.80 3.39 10.53
C ARG A 243 29.64 2.24 11.04
N LYS A 244 29.88 1.28 10.15
CA LYS A 244 30.60 0.03 10.41
C LYS A 244 31.64 -0.18 9.32
N CYS A 245 32.73 -0.85 9.64
CA CYS A 245 33.70 -1.32 8.65
C CYS A 245 33.84 -2.83 8.72
N PHE A 246 34.13 -3.45 7.58
CA PHE A 246 34.60 -4.82 7.48
C PHE A 246 35.77 -4.87 6.50
N VAL A 247 36.88 -5.48 6.91
CA VAL A 247 38.03 -5.75 6.04
C VAL A 247 38.00 -7.21 5.62
N PHE A 248 37.95 -7.47 4.32
CA PHE A 248 37.94 -8.82 3.76
C PHE A 248 39.32 -9.15 3.21
N PRO A 249 39.91 -10.30 3.58
CA PRO A 249 41.11 -10.80 2.91
C PRO A 249 40.77 -11.23 1.48
N PHE A 250 41.79 -11.64 0.74
CA PHE A 250 41.57 -12.25 -0.58
C PHE A 250 40.70 -13.51 -0.46
N PRO A 251 39.71 -13.70 -1.36
CA PRO A 251 38.84 -14.87 -1.33
C PRO A 251 39.56 -16.16 -1.71
N VAL A 252 40.60 -16.08 -2.53
CA VAL A 252 41.39 -17.22 -3.03
C VAL A 252 42.86 -16.82 -3.12
N THR A 253 43.75 -17.81 -3.11
CA THR A 253 45.20 -17.62 -3.21
C THR A 253 45.74 -17.58 -4.64
N SER A 254 45.00 -18.10 -5.62
CA SER A 254 45.43 -18.15 -7.03
C SER A 254 44.69 -17.14 -7.91
N GLN A 255 45.39 -16.58 -8.90
CA GLN A 255 44.81 -15.62 -9.85
C GLN A 255 43.83 -16.29 -10.83
N GLU A 256 44.01 -17.58 -11.13
CA GLU A 256 43.11 -18.33 -12.01
C GLU A 256 41.74 -18.53 -11.33
N ASP A 257 41.75 -18.86 -10.04
CA ASP A 257 40.53 -19.03 -9.23
C ASP A 257 39.77 -17.72 -9.06
N MET A 258 40.46 -16.58 -9.00
CA MET A 258 39.84 -15.25 -8.97
C MET A 258 38.91 -15.00 -10.16
N THR A 259 39.27 -15.51 -11.35
CA THR A 259 38.44 -15.33 -12.55
C THR A 259 37.23 -16.27 -12.58
N ARG A 260 37.28 -17.33 -11.77
CA ARG A 260 36.27 -18.41 -11.69
C ARG A 260 35.45 -18.36 -10.40
N LEU A 261 35.53 -17.27 -9.64
CA LEU A 261 34.90 -17.12 -8.32
C LEU A 261 33.40 -17.48 -8.28
N GLU A 262 32.69 -17.34 -9.40
CA GLU A 262 31.27 -17.66 -9.54
C GLU A 262 30.95 -19.16 -9.50
N ILE A 263 31.90 -20.01 -9.86
CA ILE A 263 31.71 -21.47 -9.89
C ILE A 263 32.46 -22.19 -8.76
N LEU A 264 33.24 -21.44 -7.97
CA LEU A 264 33.92 -21.99 -6.81
C LEU A 264 32.93 -22.28 -5.68
N GLN A 265 33.18 -23.38 -4.97
CA GLN A 265 32.43 -23.75 -3.79
C GLN A 265 33.08 -23.17 -2.54
N ASP A 266 32.34 -23.12 -1.43
CA ASP A 266 32.86 -22.60 -0.15
C ASP A 266 34.18 -23.29 0.26
N GLN A 267 34.32 -24.59 0.02
CA GLN A 267 35.54 -25.36 0.29
C GLN A 267 36.79 -24.88 -0.49
N ASP A 268 36.60 -24.18 -1.61
CA ASP A 268 37.67 -23.66 -2.46
C ASP A 268 38.08 -22.23 -2.05
N LEU A 269 37.32 -21.61 -1.14
CA LEU A 269 37.57 -20.26 -0.66
C LEU A 269 38.43 -20.26 0.60
N ALA A 270 39.19 -19.18 0.81
CA ALA A 270 39.99 -19.00 2.01
C ALA A 270 39.10 -18.98 3.26
N GLN A 271 39.45 -19.80 4.25
CA GLN A 271 38.67 -19.94 5.50
C GLN A 271 38.44 -18.59 6.20
N GLN A 272 39.47 -17.75 6.31
CA GLN A 272 39.35 -16.41 6.90
C GLN A 272 38.37 -15.51 6.12
N PHE A 273 38.30 -15.65 4.80
CA PHE A 273 37.35 -14.90 3.97
C PHE A 273 35.91 -15.33 4.26
N LEU A 274 35.67 -16.63 4.42
CA LEU A 274 34.36 -17.17 4.79
C LEU A 274 33.92 -16.73 6.19
N GLU A 275 34.84 -16.72 7.16
CA GLU A 275 34.58 -16.25 8.52
C GLU A 275 34.13 -14.79 8.54
N VAL A 276 34.88 -13.90 7.86
CA VAL A 276 34.48 -12.49 7.73
C VAL A 276 33.16 -12.35 6.98
N THR A 277 32.93 -13.16 5.93
CA THR A 277 31.65 -13.17 5.20
C THR A 277 30.48 -13.56 6.10
N GLY A 278 30.65 -14.57 6.96
CA GLY A 278 29.64 -14.99 7.94
C GLY A 278 29.35 -13.87 8.94
N HIS A 279 30.39 -13.30 9.55
CA HIS A 279 30.24 -12.17 10.48
C HIS A 279 29.56 -10.96 9.86
N PHE A 280 29.88 -10.65 8.60
CA PHE A 280 29.19 -9.60 7.84
C PHE A 280 27.70 -9.91 7.69
N CYS A 281 27.34 -11.12 7.24
CA CYS A 281 25.95 -11.51 7.06
C CYS A 281 25.17 -11.49 8.38
N ASP A 282 25.74 -12.07 9.45
CA ASP A 282 25.13 -12.06 10.78
C ASP A 282 24.90 -10.64 11.29
N HIS A 283 25.88 -9.76 11.10
CA HIS A 283 25.74 -8.34 11.46
C HIS A 283 24.60 -7.68 10.70
N MET A 284 24.49 -7.91 9.38
CA MET A 284 23.42 -7.39 8.54
C MET A 284 22.05 -7.88 9.01
N PHE A 285 21.90 -9.18 9.24
CA PHE A 285 20.62 -9.75 9.66
C PHE A 285 20.17 -9.31 11.06
N VAL A 286 21.11 -8.95 11.94
CA VAL A 286 20.80 -8.47 13.28
C VAL A 286 20.55 -6.96 13.31
N ASN A 287 21.38 -6.17 12.61
CA ASN A 287 21.47 -4.72 12.81
C ASN A 287 20.81 -3.88 11.70
N SER A 288 20.47 -4.46 10.54
CA SER A 288 19.75 -3.72 9.51
C SER A 288 18.29 -3.49 9.92
N ASP A 289 17.91 -2.22 10.03
CA ASP A 289 16.57 -1.81 10.46
C ASP A 289 15.51 -1.95 9.38
N VAL A 290 14.26 -2.05 9.80
CA VAL A 290 13.11 -1.97 8.89
C VAL A 290 13.10 -0.57 8.27
N LYS A 291 12.86 -0.48 6.95
CA LYS A 291 12.84 0.80 6.25
C LYS A 291 11.67 1.64 6.75
N ARG A 292 11.93 2.92 7.02
CA ARG A 292 10.94 3.87 7.51
C ARG A 292 10.97 5.17 6.71
N LEU A 293 9.80 5.80 6.61
CA LEU A 293 9.63 7.16 6.08
C LEU A 293 9.82 8.21 7.17
N LYS A 294 9.86 9.49 6.76
CA LYS A 294 9.71 10.62 7.70
C LYS A 294 8.40 10.48 8.47
N GLY A 295 8.48 10.56 9.81
CA GLY A 295 7.39 10.25 10.74
C GLY A 295 7.37 8.81 11.27
N GLY A 296 8.33 7.96 10.89
CA GLY A 296 8.51 6.61 11.45
C GLY A 296 7.60 5.53 10.83
N HIS A 297 6.82 5.89 9.81
CA HIS A 297 5.93 4.97 9.10
C HIS A 297 6.74 3.83 8.47
N ILE A 298 6.28 2.60 8.69
CA ILE A 298 6.94 1.37 8.25
C ILE A 298 6.70 1.18 6.76
N VAL A 299 7.77 0.99 5.99
CA VAL A 299 7.67 0.73 4.56
C VAL A 299 7.42 -0.76 4.33
N THR A 300 6.36 -1.07 3.59
CA THR A 300 6.08 -2.41 3.03
C THR A 300 6.66 -2.52 1.62
N GLY A 301 6.61 -3.70 1.01
CA GLY A 301 7.04 -3.87 -0.38
C GLY A 301 6.23 -2.97 -1.34
N GLN A 302 4.92 -2.91 -1.18
CA GLN A 302 4.06 -2.03 -1.98
C GLN A 302 4.47 -0.54 -1.86
N LEU A 303 4.69 -0.06 -0.63
CA LEU A 303 5.15 1.31 -0.40
C LEU A 303 6.54 1.55 -1.01
N LEU A 304 7.44 0.57 -0.95
CA LEU A 304 8.75 0.66 -1.59
C LEU A 304 8.61 0.77 -3.12
N GLY A 305 7.68 0.04 -3.73
CA GLY A 305 7.37 0.13 -5.16
C GLY A 305 6.94 1.53 -5.58
N HIS A 306 6.03 2.16 -4.82
CA HIS A 306 5.61 3.54 -5.06
C HIS A 306 6.75 4.55 -4.85
N LEU A 307 7.61 4.37 -3.83
CA LEU A 307 8.77 5.25 -3.63
C LEU A 307 9.74 5.20 -4.81
N VAL A 308 10.00 4.01 -5.35
CA VAL A 308 10.86 3.82 -6.52
C VAL A 308 10.31 4.60 -7.72
N GLU A 309 9.01 4.51 -7.99
CA GLU A 309 8.37 5.28 -9.06
C GLU A 309 8.49 6.78 -8.83
N ILE A 310 8.10 7.28 -7.65
CA ILE A 310 8.16 8.70 -7.31
C ILE A 310 9.57 9.24 -7.55
N TYR A 311 10.61 8.56 -7.05
CA TYR A 311 11.98 9.05 -7.20
C TYR A 311 12.48 8.99 -8.65
N VAL A 312 12.21 7.89 -9.37
CA VAL A 312 12.66 7.74 -10.76
C VAL A 312 11.94 8.71 -11.70
N GLU A 313 10.64 8.94 -11.50
CA GLU A 313 9.86 9.93 -12.25
C GLU A 313 10.36 11.35 -11.99
N THR A 314 10.63 11.69 -10.72
CA THR A 314 11.21 12.99 -10.32
C THR A 314 12.56 13.23 -11.01
N ILE A 315 13.45 12.23 -11.00
CA ILE A 315 14.75 12.34 -11.67
C ILE A 315 14.58 12.46 -13.20
N SER A 316 13.63 11.70 -13.75
CA SER A 316 13.35 11.69 -15.20
C SER A 316 12.75 13.00 -15.71
N SER A 317 12.04 13.75 -14.87
CA SER A 317 11.54 15.09 -15.18
C SER A 317 12.61 16.18 -15.06
N GLY A 318 13.80 15.84 -14.56
CA GLY A 318 14.91 16.78 -14.32
C GLY A 318 14.84 17.48 -12.96
N GLU A 319 13.92 17.06 -12.09
CA GLU A 319 13.79 17.56 -10.74
C GLU A 319 14.65 16.76 -9.75
N VAL A 320 14.81 17.30 -8.54
CA VAL A 320 15.59 16.68 -7.47
C VAL A 320 14.65 15.98 -6.49
N PRO A 321 14.85 14.69 -6.17
CA PRO A 321 14.07 13.97 -5.16
C PRO A 321 13.96 14.73 -3.84
N CYS A 322 12.73 14.90 -3.35
CA CYS A 322 12.45 15.51 -2.06
C CYS A 322 11.79 14.50 -1.11
N LEU A 323 12.38 14.32 0.08
CA LEU A 323 11.90 13.34 1.06
C LEU A 323 10.49 13.67 1.57
N GLU A 324 10.20 14.92 1.90
CA GLU A 324 8.88 15.33 2.36
C GLU A 324 7.81 15.18 1.28
N ASN A 325 8.11 15.62 0.05
CA ASN A 325 7.19 15.51 -1.06
C ASN A 325 6.87 14.05 -1.36
N ALA A 326 7.87 13.16 -1.34
CA ALA A 326 7.65 11.74 -1.55
C ALA A 326 6.68 11.15 -0.51
N VAL A 327 6.82 11.53 0.77
CA VAL A 327 5.89 11.08 1.83
C VAL A 327 4.48 11.63 1.62
N VAL A 328 4.33 12.89 1.19
CA VAL A 328 3.01 13.50 0.92
C VAL A 328 2.34 12.83 -0.28
N VAL A 329 3.05 12.66 -1.40
CA VAL A 329 2.54 12.00 -2.60
C VAL A 329 2.13 10.57 -2.27
N LEU A 330 2.97 9.84 -1.55
CA LEU A 330 2.69 8.46 -1.14
C LEU A 330 1.47 8.37 -0.21
N ALA A 331 1.34 9.27 0.78
CA ALA A 331 0.17 9.32 1.65
C ALA A 331 -1.12 9.56 0.86
N ASN A 332 -1.10 10.46 -0.13
CA ASN A 332 -2.26 10.72 -0.97
C ASN A 332 -2.69 9.49 -1.77
N LEU A 333 -1.74 8.80 -2.41
CA LEU A 333 -2.01 7.57 -3.17
C LEU A 333 -2.59 6.48 -2.27
N GLU A 334 -1.94 6.20 -1.14
CA GLU A 334 -2.36 5.13 -0.23
C GLU A 334 -3.68 5.43 0.46
N ASN A 335 -3.93 6.68 0.86
CA ASN A 335 -5.21 7.06 1.45
C ASN A 335 -6.35 6.98 0.43
N GLN A 336 -6.09 7.31 -0.84
CA GLN A 336 -7.08 7.14 -1.91
C GLN A 336 -7.42 5.65 -2.14
N THR A 337 -6.42 4.78 -2.18
CA THR A 337 -6.65 3.33 -2.29
C THR A 337 -7.34 2.78 -1.04
N ALA A 338 -6.98 3.26 0.16
CA ALA A 338 -7.61 2.86 1.41
C ALA A 338 -9.12 3.18 1.41
N VAL A 339 -9.52 4.36 0.92
CA VAL A 339 -10.94 4.72 0.75
C VAL A 339 -11.66 3.74 -0.17
N GLN A 340 -11.06 3.41 -1.32
CA GLN A 340 -11.67 2.50 -2.29
C GLN A 340 -11.84 1.08 -1.74
N GLU A 341 -10.81 0.53 -1.08
CA GLU A 341 -10.87 -0.80 -0.49
C GLU A 341 -11.85 -0.87 0.69
N ALA A 342 -11.84 0.13 1.56
CA ALA A 342 -12.78 0.24 2.68
C ALA A 342 -14.24 0.34 2.19
N LEU A 343 -14.50 1.18 1.18
CA LEU A 343 -15.83 1.31 0.60
C LEU A 343 -16.29 0.00 -0.04
N LYS A 344 -15.39 -0.75 -0.68
CA LYS A 344 -15.70 -2.06 -1.24
C LYS A 344 -16.09 -3.08 -0.17
N VAL A 345 -15.44 -3.05 1.00
CA VAL A 345 -15.84 -3.88 2.16
C VAL A 345 -17.27 -3.55 2.59
N TYR A 346 -17.59 -2.26 2.73
CA TYR A 346 -18.95 -1.83 3.05
C TYR A 346 -19.97 -2.31 2.01
N GLN A 347 -19.74 -2.01 0.74
CA GLN A 347 -20.64 -2.35 -0.36
C GLN A 347 -20.89 -3.86 -0.45
N THR A 348 -19.83 -4.68 -0.34
CA THR A 348 -19.95 -6.15 -0.38
C THR A 348 -20.80 -6.66 0.77
N GLY A 349 -20.62 -6.12 1.97
CA GLY A 349 -21.43 -6.47 3.14
C GLY A 349 -22.91 -6.13 2.96
N MET A 350 -23.20 -4.93 2.47
CA MET A 350 -24.58 -4.46 2.27
C MET A 350 -25.28 -5.14 1.08
N GLU A 351 -24.53 -5.68 0.11
CA GLU A 351 -25.11 -6.37 -1.05
C GLU A 351 -25.83 -7.68 -0.65
N GLU A 352 -25.36 -8.36 0.41
CA GLU A 352 -26.08 -9.53 0.95
C GLU A 352 -27.41 -9.12 1.59
N LEU A 353 -27.45 -7.96 2.27
CA LEU A 353 -28.69 -7.44 2.85
C LEU A 353 -29.70 -7.08 1.74
N LYS A 354 -29.24 -6.47 0.63
CA LYS A 354 -30.09 -6.11 -0.51
C LYS A 354 -30.91 -7.29 -1.06
N LYS A 355 -30.35 -8.50 -1.05
CA LYS A 355 -31.05 -9.71 -1.52
C LYS A 355 -32.26 -10.09 -0.67
N THR A 356 -32.33 -9.58 0.56
CA THR A 356 -33.39 -9.93 1.54
C THR A 356 -34.46 -8.85 1.68
N LEU A 357 -34.40 -7.77 0.89
CA LEU A 357 -35.37 -6.69 0.95
C LEU A 357 -36.80 -7.18 0.60
N PRO A 358 -37.84 -6.63 1.24
CA PRO A 358 -37.79 -5.55 2.21
C PRO A 358 -37.58 -6.06 3.66
N VAL A 359 -36.90 -5.26 4.48
CA VAL A 359 -36.60 -5.56 5.89
C VAL A 359 -36.92 -4.38 6.81
N SER A 360 -36.95 -4.60 8.13
CA SER A 360 -37.18 -3.54 9.13
C SER A 360 -36.03 -2.52 9.15
N ILE A 361 -36.32 -1.26 9.51
CA ILE A 361 -35.32 -0.20 9.65
C ILE A 361 -34.22 -0.60 10.64
N GLU A 362 -34.58 -1.21 11.76
CA GLU A 362 -33.65 -1.68 12.80
C GLU A 362 -32.57 -2.60 12.23
N ASN A 363 -32.97 -3.61 11.44
CA ASN A 363 -32.04 -4.52 10.77
C ASN A 363 -31.13 -3.79 9.77
N VAL A 364 -31.67 -2.86 8.96
CA VAL A 364 -30.86 -2.08 8.00
C VAL A 364 -29.83 -1.23 8.72
N THR A 365 -30.23 -0.56 9.80
CA THR A 365 -29.34 0.26 10.62
C THR A 365 -28.28 -0.59 11.34
N CYS A 366 -28.64 -1.76 11.87
CA CYS A 366 -27.70 -2.66 12.53
C CYS A 366 -26.59 -3.14 11.58
N GLU A 367 -26.95 -3.62 10.39
CA GLU A 367 -25.97 -4.06 9.39
C GLU A 367 -25.14 -2.88 8.85
N HIS A 368 -25.75 -1.71 8.66
CA HIS A 368 -25.00 -0.49 8.30
C HIS A 368 -23.93 -0.15 9.33
N GLN A 369 -24.26 -0.11 10.62
CA GLN A 369 -23.30 0.20 11.69
C GLN A 369 -22.13 -0.80 11.71
N LYS A 370 -22.45 -2.09 11.58
CA LYS A 370 -21.46 -3.18 11.51
C LYS A 370 -20.51 -3.02 10.33
N PHE A 371 -21.01 -2.87 9.12
CA PHE A 371 -20.16 -2.76 7.93
C PHE A 371 -19.45 -1.41 7.81
N SER A 372 -20.04 -0.32 8.34
CA SER A 372 -19.38 0.98 8.46
C SER A 372 -18.16 0.88 9.38
N SER A 373 -18.31 0.24 10.55
CA SER A 373 -17.19 0.01 11.48
C SER A 373 -16.09 -0.84 10.85
N LEU A 374 -16.45 -1.88 10.10
CA LEU A 374 -15.49 -2.72 9.38
C LEU A 374 -14.76 -1.96 8.26
N ALA A 375 -15.45 -1.08 7.53
CA ALA A 375 -14.85 -0.24 6.52
C ALA A 375 -13.87 0.77 7.13
N ILE A 376 -14.24 1.42 8.24
CA ILE A 376 -13.35 2.34 8.96
C ILE A 376 -12.10 1.59 9.47
N ALA A 377 -12.29 0.42 10.10
CA ALA A 377 -11.16 -0.40 10.53
C ALA A 377 -10.24 -0.76 9.35
N LYS A 378 -10.81 -1.13 8.20
CA LYS A 378 -10.04 -1.43 6.99
C LYS A 378 -9.28 -0.23 6.44
N PHE A 379 -9.88 0.95 6.49
CA PHE A 379 -9.22 2.20 6.11
C PHE A 379 -8.03 2.49 7.03
N THR A 380 -8.21 2.39 8.35
CA THR A 380 -7.17 2.68 9.37
C THR A 380 -5.97 1.74 9.29
N GLU A 381 -6.14 0.50 8.81
CA GLU A 381 -5.02 -0.43 8.59
C GLU A 381 -4.01 0.07 7.55
N ARG A 382 -4.49 0.84 6.56
CA ARG A 382 -3.71 1.22 5.37
C ARG A 382 -3.40 2.71 5.32
N SER A 383 -4.30 3.56 5.82
CA SER A 383 -4.15 5.00 5.74
C SER A 383 -3.03 5.51 6.64
N PHE A 384 -2.35 6.56 6.18
CA PHE A 384 -1.36 7.26 6.98
C PHE A 384 -1.26 8.73 6.57
N LYS A 385 -0.84 9.58 7.52
CA LYS A 385 -0.69 11.03 7.33
C LYS A 385 -1.97 11.74 6.81
N ASP A 386 -3.15 11.22 7.14
CA ASP A 386 -4.45 11.89 6.92
C ASP A 386 -4.77 12.85 8.09
N GLU A 387 -3.88 13.79 8.38
CA GLU A 387 -3.95 14.65 9.58
C GLU A 387 -5.21 15.53 9.62
N LYS A 388 -5.71 15.92 8.45
CA LYS A 388 -6.95 16.72 8.29
C LYS A 388 -8.21 15.86 8.21
N MET A 389 -8.08 14.52 8.28
CA MET A 389 -9.15 13.54 8.12
C MET A 389 -9.94 13.72 6.81
N GLU A 390 -9.28 14.17 5.74
CA GLU A 390 -9.93 14.45 4.46
C GLU A 390 -10.36 13.15 3.77
N TYR A 391 -9.54 12.10 3.86
CA TYR A 391 -9.85 10.82 3.24
C TYR A 391 -10.83 10.02 4.08
N LEU A 392 -10.75 10.09 5.41
CA LEU A 392 -11.76 9.51 6.29
C LEU A 392 -13.15 10.11 6.01
N LYS A 393 -13.26 11.44 5.89
CA LYS A 393 -14.53 12.11 5.52
C LYS A 393 -15.06 11.64 4.17
N LYS A 394 -14.19 11.51 3.16
CA LYS A 394 -14.59 10.97 1.84
C LYS A 394 -15.18 9.55 1.95
N LEU A 395 -14.61 8.70 2.80
CA LEU A 395 -15.14 7.36 3.07
C LEU A 395 -16.51 7.44 3.74
N GLU A 396 -16.65 8.24 4.79
CA GLU A 396 -17.91 8.42 5.53
C GLU A 396 -19.03 8.96 4.65
N GLU A 397 -18.73 9.95 3.80
CA GLU A 397 -19.66 10.50 2.81
C GLU A 397 -20.12 9.43 1.80
N ALA A 398 -19.18 8.65 1.25
CA ALA A 398 -19.50 7.59 0.30
C ALA A 398 -20.35 6.45 0.93
N VAL A 399 -20.04 6.09 2.19
CA VAL A 399 -20.82 5.12 2.97
C VAL A 399 -22.23 5.64 3.25
N SER A 400 -22.36 6.92 3.62
CA SER A 400 -23.64 7.58 3.88
C SER A 400 -24.53 7.64 2.63
N MET A 401 -23.94 7.93 1.46
CA MET A 401 -24.65 7.87 0.18
C MET A 401 -25.18 6.45 -0.10
N CYS A 402 -24.32 5.43 0.01
CA CYS A 402 -24.74 4.03 -0.20
C CYS A 402 -25.83 3.59 0.79
N TYR A 403 -25.80 4.09 2.03
CA TYR A 403 -26.83 3.82 3.03
C TYR A 403 -28.17 4.46 2.66
N THR A 404 -28.15 5.70 2.19
CA THR A 404 -29.35 6.42 1.75
C THR A 404 -30.01 5.72 0.56
N ASP A 405 -29.21 5.31 -0.43
CA ASP A 405 -29.70 4.57 -1.60
C ASP A 405 -30.38 3.25 -1.19
N LEU A 406 -29.77 2.53 -0.24
CA LEU A 406 -30.33 1.28 0.28
C LEU A 406 -31.67 1.49 1.02
N LEU A 407 -31.81 2.58 1.78
CA LEU A 407 -33.06 2.89 2.48
C LEU A 407 -34.19 3.16 1.47
N GLU A 408 -33.91 3.90 0.40
CA GLU A 408 -34.90 4.14 -0.65
C GLU A 408 -35.23 2.85 -1.42
N GLU A 409 -34.24 2.00 -1.71
CA GLU A 409 -34.47 0.69 -2.34
C GLU A 409 -35.34 -0.22 -1.46
N ASN A 410 -35.09 -0.25 -0.14
CA ASN A 410 -35.89 -0.99 0.84
C ASN A 410 -37.34 -0.49 0.87
N LYS A 411 -37.52 0.84 0.88
CA LYS A 411 -38.83 1.48 0.84
C LYS A 411 -39.58 1.12 -0.44
N MET A 412 -38.97 1.28 -1.60
CA MET A 412 -39.57 0.97 -2.91
C MET A 412 -39.93 -0.51 -3.05
N THR A 413 -39.08 -1.40 -2.54
CA THR A 413 -39.33 -2.85 -2.54
C THR A 413 -40.50 -3.20 -1.62
N SER A 414 -40.59 -2.56 -0.44
CA SER A 414 -41.72 -2.69 0.45
C SER A 414 -43.02 -2.22 -0.19
N GLU A 415 -43.01 -1.03 -0.81
CA GLU A 415 -44.20 -0.50 -1.50
C GLU A 415 -44.69 -1.44 -2.60
N ARG A 416 -43.77 -1.87 -3.48
CA ARG A 416 -44.09 -2.78 -4.59
C ARG A 416 -44.73 -4.07 -4.06
N LYS A 417 -44.09 -4.71 -3.07
CA LYS A 417 -44.58 -5.96 -2.48
C LYS A 417 -45.98 -5.78 -1.86
N CYS A 418 -46.22 -4.67 -1.16
CA CYS A 418 -47.51 -4.37 -0.54
C CYS A 418 -48.60 -4.12 -1.59
N ARG A 419 -48.31 -3.35 -2.65
CA ARG A 419 -49.25 -3.10 -3.75
C ARG A 419 -49.60 -4.38 -4.50
N ASP A 420 -48.60 -5.21 -4.82
CA ASP A 420 -48.82 -6.50 -5.49
C ASP A 420 -49.66 -7.45 -4.63
N LEU A 421 -49.40 -7.50 -3.33
CA LEU A 421 -50.20 -8.28 -2.38
C LEU A 421 -51.65 -7.79 -2.34
N LEU A 422 -51.90 -6.49 -2.17
CA LEU A 422 -53.26 -5.93 -2.12
C LEU A 422 -54.01 -6.12 -3.44
N LYS A 423 -53.33 -5.99 -4.57
CA LYS A 423 -53.89 -6.28 -5.89
C LYS A 423 -54.35 -7.73 -6.00
N ASN A 424 -53.55 -8.67 -5.50
CA ASN A 424 -53.89 -10.09 -5.51
C ASN A 424 -55.05 -10.39 -4.56
N LEU A 425 -54.99 -9.91 -3.31
CA LEU A 425 -56.02 -10.12 -2.29
C LEU A 425 -57.38 -9.53 -2.70
N SER A 426 -57.37 -8.41 -3.43
CA SER A 426 -58.60 -7.73 -3.85
C SER A 426 -59.12 -8.16 -5.21
N SER A 427 -58.48 -9.13 -5.88
CA SER A 427 -58.86 -9.60 -7.21
C SER A 427 -60.28 -10.16 -7.28
N ASP A 428 -60.65 -11.03 -6.34
CA ASP A 428 -62.00 -11.59 -6.24
C ASP A 428 -63.03 -10.50 -5.93
N MET A 429 -62.74 -9.63 -4.96
CA MET A 429 -63.62 -8.51 -4.61
C MET A 429 -63.87 -7.59 -5.82
N ASN A 430 -62.83 -7.30 -6.62
CA ASN A 430 -62.96 -6.51 -7.85
C ASN A 430 -63.83 -7.19 -8.90
N LYS A 431 -63.72 -8.51 -9.05
CA LYS A 431 -64.55 -9.29 -9.97
C LYS A 431 -66.02 -9.24 -9.55
N ARG A 432 -66.31 -9.50 -8.28
CA ARG A 432 -67.68 -9.40 -7.71
C ARG A 432 -68.28 -8.01 -7.88
N MET A 433 -67.45 -6.97 -7.82
CA MET A 433 -67.86 -5.59 -8.08
C MET A 433 -68.25 -5.38 -9.56
N GLN A 434 -67.46 -5.90 -10.50
CA GLN A 434 -67.75 -5.85 -11.94
C GLN A 434 -69.03 -6.64 -12.30
N ASP A 435 -69.25 -7.77 -11.62
CA ASP A 435 -70.43 -8.61 -11.79
C ASP A 435 -71.69 -8.01 -11.13
N GLY A 436 -71.57 -6.85 -10.47
CA GLY A 436 -72.68 -6.12 -9.86
C GLY A 436 -73.22 -6.76 -8.57
N GLU A 437 -72.46 -7.66 -7.95
CA GLU A 437 -72.90 -8.38 -6.74
C GLU A 437 -73.15 -7.43 -5.55
N TYR A 438 -72.37 -6.34 -5.43
CA TYR A 438 -72.55 -5.34 -4.37
C TYR A 438 -73.67 -4.34 -4.66
N SER A 439 -74.25 -4.32 -5.86
CA SER A 439 -75.37 -3.43 -6.21
C SER A 439 -76.73 -4.00 -5.82
N GLN A 440 -76.76 -5.14 -5.11
CA GLN A 440 -77.97 -5.81 -4.64
C GLN A 440 -78.35 -5.34 -3.22
N SER A 441 -79.57 -5.68 -2.77
CA SER A 441 -80.03 -5.39 -1.40
C SER A 441 -79.15 -6.09 -0.36
N GLY A 442 -78.53 -5.32 0.54
CA GLY A 442 -77.54 -5.80 1.51
C GLY A 442 -76.10 -5.88 0.98
N GLY A 443 -75.84 -5.34 -0.22
CA GLY A 443 -74.53 -5.34 -0.86
C GLY A 443 -73.45 -4.56 -0.10
N TYR A 444 -73.81 -3.53 0.67
CA TYR A 444 -72.83 -2.76 1.45
C TYR A 444 -72.23 -3.58 2.61
N GLU A 445 -73.04 -4.36 3.32
CA GLU A 445 -72.56 -5.26 4.38
C GLU A 445 -71.68 -6.38 3.82
N LEU A 446 -71.99 -6.87 2.63
CA LEU A 446 -71.16 -7.85 1.94
C LEU A 446 -69.81 -7.25 1.52
N TYR A 447 -69.82 -6.05 0.93
CA TYR A 447 -68.60 -5.32 0.56
C TYR A 447 -67.71 -5.04 1.79
N LYS A 448 -68.30 -4.61 2.89
CA LYS A 448 -67.59 -4.35 4.15
C LYS A 448 -66.90 -5.60 4.67
N ARG A 449 -67.60 -6.75 4.67
CA ARG A 449 -67.02 -8.04 5.10
C ARG A 449 -65.83 -8.44 4.24
N ASP A 450 -65.96 -8.35 2.93
CA ASP A 450 -64.88 -8.73 2.00
C ASP A 450 -63.67 -7.81 2.12
N ARG A 451 -63.90 -6.50 2.27
CA ARG A 451 -62.84 -5.53 2.56
C ARG A 451 -62.13 -5.85 3.87
N ASP A 452 -62.87 -6.10 4.94
CA ASP A 452 -62.28 -6.40 6.26
C ASP A 452 -61.50 -7.72 6.22
N ALA A 453 -61.96 -8.72 5.45
CA ALA A 453 -61.22 -9.95 5.21
C ALA A 453 -59.89 -9.71 4.46
N ILE A 454 -59.88 -8.83 3.45
CA ILE A 454 -58.65 -8.42 2.74
C ILE A 454 -57.68 -7.76 3.72
N VAL A 455 -58.16 -6.84 4.57
CA VAL A 455 -57.33 -6.14 5.56
C VAL A 455 -56.74 -7.14 6.56
N GLU A 456 -57.53 -8.08 7.08
CA GLU A 456 -57.04 -9.12 7.98
C GLU A 456 -55.99 -10.01 7.31
N GLN A 457 -56.25 -10.47 6.08
CA GLN A 457 -55.30 -11.32 5.36
C GLN A 457 -54.01 -10.56 5.04
N TYR A 458 -54.11 -9.28 4.67
CA TYR A 458 -52.96 -8.41 4.47
C TYR A 458 -52.12 -8.29 5.75
N HIS A 459 -52.74 -8.04 6.91
CA HIS A 459 -51.99 -7.96 8.17
C HIS A 459 -51.29 -9.27 8.54
N ARG A 460 -51.89 -10.43 8.24
CA ARG A 460 -51.30 -11.76 8.51
C ARG A 460 -50.06 -12.07 7.67
N GLU A 461 -49.92 -11.48 6.48
CA GLU A 461 -48.78 -11.75 5.60
C GLU A 461 -47.45 -11.22 6.19
N PRO A 462 -46.40 -12.03 6.37
CA PRO A 462 -45.13 -11.55 6.92
C PRO A 462 -44.29 -10.77 5.89
N ASN A 463 -43.24 -10.08 6.38
CA ASN A 463 -42.18 -9.50 5.55
C ASN A 463 -42.67 -8.50 4.48
N LYS A 464 -43.70 -7.70 4.79
CA LYS A 464 -44.21 -6.64 3.91
C LYS A 464 -43.29 -5.41 3.85
N GLY A 465 -42.47 -5.23 4.89
CA GLY A 465 -41.53 -4.12 5.00
C GLY A 465 -42.14 -2.84 5.58
N ILE A 466 -41.36 -1.77 5.50
CA ILE A 466 -41.59 -0.52 6.23
C ILE A 466 -42.76 0.33 5.72
N ARG A 467 -43.28 0.06 4.51
CA ARG A 467 -44.39 0.81 3.90
C ARG A 467 -45.74 0.10 4.01
N ALA A 468 -45.82 -0.98 4.79
CA ALA A 468 -47.02 -1.81 4.88
C ALA A 468 -48.29 -1.05 5.27
N GLU A 469 -48.24 -0.26 6.35
CA GLU A 469 -49.42 0.48 6.83
C GLU A 469 -49.77 1.65 5.90
N ALA A 470 -48.77 2.42 5.47
CA ALA A 470 -48.99 3.56 4.58
C ALA A 470 -49.62 3.14 3.23
N VAL A 471 -49.17 2.01 2.64
CA VAL A 471 -49.75 1.50 1.40
C VAL A 471 -51.16 0.95 1.61
N LEU A 472 -51.45 0.35 2.77
CA LEU A 472 -52.79 -0.08 3.11
C LEU A 472 -53.75 1.11 3.27
N GLU A 473 -53.31 2.17 3.93
CA GLU A 473 -54.07 3.42 4.07
C GLU A 473 -54.38 4.05 2.71
N GLU A 474 -53.37 4.15 1.83
CA GLU A 474 -53.54 4.63 0.46
C GLU A 474 -54.58 3.78 -0.31
N PHE A 475 -54.47 2.44 -0.24
CA PHE A 475 -55.40 1.51 -0.88
C PHE A 475 -56.84 1.66 -0.37
N LEU A 476 -57.03 1.79 0.95
CA LEU A 476 -58.36 1.96 1.54
C LEU A 476 -58.98 3.31 1.14
N LYS A 477 -58.16 4.37 1.09
CA LYS A 477 -58.58 5.70 0.66
C LYS A 477 -59.01 5.73 -0.81
N GLU A 478 -58.28 5.05 -1.68
CA GLU A 478 -58.63 4.89 -3.10
C GLU A 478 -60.00 4.23 -3.32
N ARG A 479 -60.43 3.38 -2.37
CA ARG A 479 -61.72 2.68 -2.41
C ARG A 479 -62.87 3.38 -1.70
N GLU A 480 -62.65 4.54 -1.09
CA GLU A 480 -63.73 5.31 -0.45
C GLU A 480 -64.87 5.70 -1.41
N PRO A 481 -64.60 6.15 -2.66
CA PRO A 481 -65.68 6.48 -3.60
C PRO A 481 -66.52 5.25 -3.97
N GLU A 482 -65.87 4.08 -4.14
CA GLU A 482 -66.54 2.80 -4.41
C GLU A 482 -67.48 2.44 -3.26
N ALA A 483 -66.97 2.50 -2.03
CA ALA A 483 -67.74 2.21 -0.82
C ALA A 483 -68.95 3.14 -0.65
N ASN A 484 -68.77 4.44 -0.91
CA ASN A 484 -69.85 5.43 -0.84
C ASN A 484 -70.92 5.20 -1.92
N SER A 485 -70.51 4.80 -3.13
CA SER A 485 -71.44 4.47 -4.21
C SER A 485 -72.30 3.26 -3.86
N ILE A 486 -71.68 2.17 -3.38
CA ILE A 486 -72.39 0.96 -2.94
C ILE A 486 -73.35 1.27 -1.80
N LEU A 487 -72.91 2.06 -0.80
CA LEU A 487 -73.73 2.48 0.33
C LEU A 487 -74.99 3.24 -0.10
N CYS A 488 -74.86 4.13 -1.09
CA CYS A 488 -75.99 4.90 -1.62
C CYS A 488 -77.02 3.99 -2.30
N MET A 489 -76.56 3.00 -3.08
CA MET A 489 -77.41 2.08 -3.85
C MET A 489 -78.09 0.99 -3.00
N ASP A 490 -77.64 0.73 -1.78
CA ASP A 490 -78.18 -0.34 -0.94
C ASP A 490 -79.55 0.02 -0.35
N ASN A 491 -80.62 -0.64 -0.83
CA ASN A 491 -81.99 -0.40 -0.38
C ASN A 491 -82.37 -1.14 0.92
N LYS A 492 -81.46 -1.95 1.49
CA LYS A 492 -81.67 -2.63 2.78
C LYS A 492 -81.44 -1.70 3.98
N LEU A 493 -80.66 -0.65 3.78
CA LEU A 493 -80.26 0.29 4.83
C LEU A 493 -81.20 1.50 4.86
N THR A 494 -81.59 1.92 6.06
CA THR A 494 -82.31 3.19 6.27
C THR A 494 -81.41 4.39 6.02
N GLU A 495 -82.01 5.55 5.75
CA GLU A 495 -81.26 6.80 5.52
C GLU A 495 -80.37 7.17 6.73
N ASN A 496 -80.84 6.89 7.95
CA ASN A 496 -80.05 7.08 9.16
C ASN A 496 -78.83 6.15 9.22
N GLU A 497 -78.99 4.87 8.86
CA GLU A 497 -77.88 3.91 8.79
C GLU A 497 -76.87 4.28 7.69
N LYS A 498 -77.34 4.79 6.54
CA LYS A 498 -76.48 5.32 5.47
C LYS A 498 -75.67 6.52 5.95
N GLN A 499 -76.28 7.46 6.67
CA GLN A 499 -75.58 8.62 7.23
C GLN A 499 -74.54 8.22 8.29
N ILE A 500 -74.85 7.23 9.13
CA ILE A 500 -73.89 6.71 10.12
C ILE A 500 -72.70 6.04 9.42
N ASN A 501 -72.97 5.13 8.47
CA ASN A 501 -71.91 4.41 7.75
C ASN A 501 -71.05 5.33 6.87
N SER A 502 -71.63 6.36 6.25
CA SER A 502 -70.89 7.38 5.49
C SER A 502 -69.90 8.15 6.37
N LYS A 503 -70.30 8.50 7.61
CA LYS A 503 -69.39 9.10 8.60
C LYS A 503 -68.27 8.15 9.02
N PHE A 504 -68.53 6.83 9.09
CA PHE A 504 -67.49 5.84 9.39
C PHE A 504 -66.50 5.65 8.24
N ILE A 505 -66.94 5.69 6.98
CA ILE A 505 -66.05 5.69 5.80
C ILE A 505 -65.11 6.90 5.87
N LEU A 506 -65.65 8.10 6.14
CA LEU A 506 -64.88 9.34 6.28
C LEU A 506 -64.01 9.40 7.56
N GLY A 507 -64.37 8.65 8.60
CA GLY A 507 -63.71 8.65 9.91
C GLY A 507 -62.61 7.60 10.08
N PHE A 508 -62.56 6.57 9.22
CA PHE A 508 -61.64 5.44 9.36
C PHE A 508 -60.15 5.83 9.28
N LEU A 509 -59.84 6.98 8.65
CA LEU A 509 -58.48 7.54 8.57
C LEU A 509 -58.09 8.46 9.73
N LYS A 510 -59.02 8.86 10.61
CA LYS A 510 -58.74 9.88 11.65
C LYS A 510 -58.38 9.33 13.04
N TYR A 511 -58.58 8.05 13.30
CA TYR A 511 -58.51 7.47 14.66
C TYR A 511 -57.46 6.36 14.85
N ARG A 512 -56.54 6.18 13.89
CA ARG A 512 -55.41 5.23 14.00
C ARG A 512 -54.01 5.84 13.80
N MET A 513 -53.90 7.18 13.82
CA MET A 513 -52.63 7.91 13.94
C MET A 513 -52.02 7.77 15.32
#